data_AF-A0A8X8XJX0-F1
#
_entry.id   AF-A0A8X8XJX0-F1
#
_cell.length_a   1.000
_cell.length_b   1.000
_cell.length_c   1.000
_cell.angle_alpha   90.00
_cell.angle_beta   90.00
_cell.angle_gamma   90.00
#
_symmetry.space_group_name_H-M   'P 1'
#
loop_
_entity.id
_entity.type
_entity.pdbx_description
1 polymer ?
#
loop_
_entity_poly.entity_id
_entity_poly.type
_entity_poly.pdbx_seq_one_letter_code
_entity_poly.pdbx_strand_id
1 'polypeptide(L)'
;MAQIQPHYDLSHRKQQPQLSHQVAKTTTAVTLGGSLVVLSGLTLAATVIGLVLATPLLVIFSPVLVPAAIAAFLILAGFVTSGGFGAVASFVFYWMYRYATGKHPVGADQIDRARDKIAHAAYDAKEKAEHYGQQHVKGGQGT
;
A
#
# COMPACT_ATOMS: atom_id res chain seq x y z
N MET A 1 14.95 39.48 54.95
CA MET A 1 14.46 38.17 54.47
C MET A 1 13.02 38.35 53.98
N ALA A 2 12.81 38.41 52.67
CA ALA A 2 11.53 38.13 52.02
C ALA A 2 11.85 37.95 50.54
N GLN A 3 11.93 36.68 50.16
CA GLN A 3 12.28 36.22 48.83
C GLN A 3 11.09 36.51 47.90
N ILE A 4 11.28 37.34 46.89
CA ILE A 4 10.28 37.58 45.84
C ILE A 4 10.38 36.38 44.89
N GLN A 5 9.49 35.41 45.08
CA GLN A 5 9.35 34.23 44.23
C GLN A 5 8.61 34.63 42.93
N PRO A 6 9.18 34.37 41.74
CA PRO A 6 8.43 34.50 40.49
C PRO A 6 7.45 33.33 40.42
N HIS A 7 6.16 33.61 40.40
CA HIS A 7 5.15 32.59 40.23
C HIS A 7 5.07 32.20 38.75
N TYR A 8 5.79 31.14 38.38
CA TYR A 8 5.63 30.49 37.08
C TYR A 8 4.38 29.63 37.16
N ASP A 9 3.24 30.18 36.74
CA ASP A 9 2.05 29.36 36.52
C ASP A 9 2.19 28.65 35.17
N LEU A 10 2.67 27.42 35.27
CA LEU A 10 2.79 26.46 34.19
C LEU A 10 1.66 25.44 34.40
N SER A 11 0.43 25.82 34.08
CA SER A 11 -0.71 24.89 34.04
C SER A 11 -1.80 25.32 33.06
N HIS A 12 -1.72 24.75 31.85
CA HIS A 12 -2.79 23.99 31.22
C HIS A 12 -4.22 24.56 31.30
N ARG A 13 -4.62 25.27 30.23
CA ARG A 13 -6.00 25.17 29.76
C ARG A 13 -6.03 24.73 28.30
N LYS A 14 -6.32 23.44 28.13
CA LYS A 14 -6.89 22.88 26.91
C LYS A 14 -8.07 23.77 26.49
N GLN A 15 -7.96 24.44 25.35
CA GLN A 15 -9.13 24.84 24.57
C GLN A 15 -8.73 24.93 23.11
N GLN A 16 -9.17 23.91 22.38
CA GLN A 16 -9.20 23.83 20.93
C GLN A 16 -9.67 25.14 20.27
N PRO A 17 -9.17 25.40 19.06
CA PRO A 17 -10.06 25.74 17.96
C PRO A 17 -9.87 24.75 16.82
N GLN A 18 -10.50 23.57 16.94
CA GLN A 18 -10.58 22.52 15.92
C GLN A 18 -11.61 22.85 14.82
N LEU A 19 -11.75 24.13 14.43
CA LEU A 19 -12.74 24.55 13.42
C LEU A 19 -12.13 25.36 12.28
N SER A 20 -10.92 25.90 12.42
CA SER A 20 -10.33 26.79 11.40
C SER A 20 -9.57 26.03 10.29
N HIS A 21 -9.10 24.81 10.56
CA HIS A 21 -8.41 23.98 9.56
C HIS A 21 -9.35 23.13 8.71
N GLN A 22 -10.66 23.15 8.96
CA GLN A 22 -11.61 22.32 8.22
C GLN A 22 -12.15 23.03 6.97
N VAL A 23 -12.28 24.36 7.02
CA VAL A 23 -12.73 25.17 5.87
C VAL A 23 -11.62 25.44 4.85
N ALA A 24 -10.35 25.53 5.29
CA ALA A 24 -9.22 25.59 4.37
C ALA A 24 -8.94 24.24 3.67
N LYS A 25 -9.33 23.11 4.28
CA LYS A 25 -9.17 21.77 3.70
C LYS A 25 -10.27 21.43 2.68
N THR A 26 -11.47 21.96 2.84
CA THR A 26 -12.58 21.70 1.91
C THR A 26 -12.39 22.40 0.57
N THR A 27 -11.81 23.61 0.54
CA THR A 27 -11.62 24.33 -0.74
C THR A 27 -10.56 23.65 -1.61
N THR A 28 -9.47 23.15 -1.03
CA THR A 28 -8.47 22.38 -1.79
C THR A 28 -9.02 21.02 -2.23
N ALA A 29 -9.81 20.37 -1.38
CA ALA A 29 -10.47 19.10 -1.72
C ALA A 29 -11.50 19.25 -2.85
N VAL A 30 -12.20 20.39 -2.94
CA VAL A 30 -13.13 20.69 -4.04
C VAL A 30 -12.39 21.01 -5.33
N THR A 31 -11.26 21.74 -5.29
CA THR A 31 -10.46 21.99 -6.50
C THR A 31 -9.82 20.71 -7.03
N LEU A 32 -9.24 19.89 -6.15
CA LEU A 32 -8.72 18.58 -6.53
C LEU A 32 -9.85 17.65 -6.96
N GLY A 33 -10.94 17.55 -6.19
CA GLY A 33 -12.11 16.74 -6.54
C GLY A 33 -12.74 17.16 -7.87
N GLY A 34 -12.84 18.47 -8.13
CA GLY A 34 -13.35 19.02 -9.37
C GLY A 34 -12.45 18.69 -10.56
N SER A 35 -11.13 18.84 -10.45
CA SER A 35 -10.22 18.46 -11.53
C SER A 35 -10.22 16.95 -11.77
N LEU A 36 -10.31 16.13 -10.72
CA LEU A 36 -10.49 14.68 -10.80
C LEU A 36 -11.83 14.29 -11.46
N VAL A 37 -12.94 14.99 -11.16
CA VAL A 37 -14.25 14.76 -11.78
C VAL A 37 -14.25 15.15 -13.25
N VAL A 38 -13.64 16.30 -13.60
CA VAL A 38 -13.49 16.72 -15.00
C VAL A 38 -12.60 15.75 -15.75
N LEU A 39 -11.46 15.35 -15.17
CA LEU A 39 -10.55 14.40 -15.79
C LEU A 39 -11.18 13.00 -15.93
N SER A 40 -11.92 12.55 -14.92
CA SER A 40 -12.67 11.29 -14.94
C SER A 40 -13.77 11.32 -15.99
N GLY A 41 -14.57 12.41 -16.03
CA GLY A 41 -15.60 12.61 -17.04
C GLY A 41 -15.02 12.69 -18.46
N LEU A 42 -13.89 13.38 -18.63
CA LEU A 42 -13.18 13.46 -19.91
C LEU A 42 -12.61 12.10 -20.33
N THR A 43 -12.00 11.37 -19.40
CA THR A 43 -11.48 10.01 -19.65
C THR A 43 -12.61 9.05 -20.01
N LEU A 44 -13.73 9.14 -19.30
CA LEU A 44 -14.93 8.36 -19.56
C LEU A 44 -15.52 8.71 -20.93
N ALA A 45 -15.67 9.99 -21.25
CA ALA A 45 -16.16 10.45 -22.55
C ALA A 45 -15.24 10.00 -23.68
N ALA A 46 -13.91 10.16 -23.53
CA ALA A 46 -12.93 9.69 -24.50
C ALA A 46 -12.99 8.16 -24.67
N THR A 47 -13.16 7.40 -23.57
CA THR A 47 -13.32 5.95 -23.61
C THR A 47 -14.61 5.55 -24.31
N VAL A 48 -15.73 6.19 -24.01
CA VAL A 48 -17.04 5.91 -24.63
C VAL A 48 -17.02 6.26 -26.11
N ILE A 49 -16.49 7.42 -26.50
CA ILE A 49 -16.32 7.81 -27.91
C ILE A 49 -15.40 6.81 -28.61
N GLY A 50 -14.27 6.45 -27.98
CA GLY A 50 -13.37 5.41 -28.45
C GLY A 50 -14.08 4.08 -28.64
N LEU A 51 -14.96 3.67 -27.72
CA LEU A 51 -15.75 2.43 -27.81
C LEU A 51 -16.79 2.49 -28.93
N VAL A 52 -17.47 3.62 -29.10
CA VAL A 52 -18.47 3.83 -30.16
C VAL A 52 -17.81 3.80 -31.54
N LEU A 53 -16.61 4.37 -31.69
CA LEU A 53 -15.82 4.29 -32.92
C LEU A 53 -15.20 2.90 -33.10
N ALA A 54 -14.72 2.30 -32.01
CA ALA A 54 -14.13 0.97 -32.02
C ALA A 54 -15.16 -0.10 -32.34
N THR A 55 -16.41 -0.02 -31.88
CA THR A 55 -17.43 -1.07 -32.09
C THR A 55 -17.64 -1.41 -33.58
N PRO A 56 -17.91 -0.47 -34.50
CA PRO A 56 -18.00 -0.76 -35.92
C PRO A 56 -16.63 -1.12 -36.55
N LEU A 57 -15.53 -0.52 -36.09
CA LEU A 57 -14.17 -0.85 -36.56
C LEU A 57 -13.72 -2.27 -36.16
N LEU A 58 -14.07 -2.73 -34.96
CA LEU A 58 -13.78 -4.06 -34.42
C LEU A 58 -14.56 -5.15 -35.17
N VAL A 59 -15.77 -4.82 -35.64
CA VAL A 59 -16.60 -5.74 -36.44
C VAL A 59 -16.04 -5.89 -37.85
N ILE A 60 -15.52 -4.82 -38.47
CA ILE A 60 -15.03 -4.83 -39.86
C ILE A 60 -13.54 -5.22 -39.96
N PHE A 61 -12.72 -4.80 -38.99
CA PHE A 61 -11.27 -5.05 -38.93
C PHE A 61 -10.89 -6.05 -37.82
N SER A 62 -11.81 -6.91 -37.40
CA SER A 62 -11.60 -7.97 -36.40
C SER A 62 -10.25 -8.71 -36.51
N PRO A 63 -9.72 -9.04 -37.71
CA PRO A 63 -8.42 -9.70 -37.85
C PRO A 63 -7.20 -8.83 -37.47
N VAL A 64 -7.32 -7.50 -37.49
CA VAL A 64 -6.20 -6.54 -37.35
C VAL A 64 -6.25 -5.78 -36.03
N LEU A 65 -7.45 -5.40 -35.56
CA LEU A 65 -7.59 -4.61 -34.33
C LEU A 65 -7.43 -5.44 -33.04
N VAL A 66 -7.79 -6.72 -33.05
CA VAL A 66 -7.58 -7.60 -31.88
C VAL A 66 -6.08 -7.69 -31.53
N PRO A 67 -5.17 -7.94 -32.50
CA PRO A 67 -3.73 -7.84 -32.27
C PRO A 67 -3.26 -6.45 -31.78
N ALA A 68 -3.78 -5.36 -32.36
CA ALA A 68 -3.40 -4.00 -32.00
C ALA A 68 -3.82 -3.61 -30.57
N ALA A 69 -5.02 -4.04 -30.14
CA ALA A 69 -5.51 -3.82 -28.78
C ALA A 69 -4.66 -4.56 -27.75
N ILE A 70 -4.26 -5.80 -28.03
CA ILE A 70 -3.32 -6.56 -27.18
C ILE A 70 -1.99 -5.83 -27.08
N ALA A 71 -1.44 -5.36 -28.20
CA ALA A 71 -0.19 -4.60 -28.21
C ALA A 71 -0.29 -3.31 -27.37
N ALA A 72 -1.37 -2.54 -27.54
CA ALA A 72 -1.60 -1.32 -26.75
C ALA A 72 -1.73 -1.63 -25.25
N PHE A 73 -2.48 -2.67 -24.88
CA PHE A 73 -2.60 -3.12 -23.50
C PHE A 73 -1.25 -3.53 -22.91
N LEU A 74 -0.43 -4.28 -23.66
CA LEU A 74 0.91 -4.67 -23.24
C LEU A 74 1.85 -3.47 -23.09
N ILE A 75 1.77 -2.47 -23.98
CA ILE A 75 2.56 -1.23 -23.85
C ILE A 75 2.16 -0.47 -22.60
N LEU A 76 0.87 -0.26 -22.37
CA LEU A 76 0.35 0.42 -21.18
C LEU A 76 0.71 -0.35 -19.91
N ALA A 77 0.47 -1.65 -19.88
CA ALA A 77 0.82 -2.51 -18.74
C ALA A 77 2.33 -2.55 -18.49
N GLY A 78 3.15 -2.62 -19.54
CA GLY A 78 4.60 -2.56 -19.45
C GLY A 78 5.10 -1.21 -18.95
N PHE A 79 4.48 -0.11 -19.38
CA PHE A 79 4.81 1.24 -18.93
C PHE A 79 4.41 1.46 -17.46
N VAL A 80 3.23 1.00 -17.05
CA VAL A 80 2.78 1.02 -15.65
C VAL A 80 3.68 0.15 -14.77
N THR A 81 4.07 -1.03 -15.26
CA THR A 81 5.00 -1.92 -14.56
C THR A 81 6.38 -1.26 -14.43
N SER A 82 6.89 -0.63 -15.48
CA SER A 82 8.17 0.11 -15.48
C SER A 82 8.13 1.34 -14.54
N GLY A 83 7.05 2.11 -14.57
CA GLY A 83 6.84 3.25 -13.66
C GLY A 83 6.68 2.83 -12.20
N GLY A 84 5.94 1.74 -11.95
CA GLY A 84 5.78 1.14 -10.63
C GLY A 84 7.10 0.59 -10.08
N PHE A 85 7.92 -0.01 -10.93
CA PHE A 85 9.23 -0.54 -10.55
C PHE A 85 10.18 0.56 -10.08
N GLY A 86 10.15 1.74 -10.68
CA GLY A 86 10.93 2.90 -10.22
C GLY A 86 10.55 3.36 -8.82
N ALA A 87 9.25 3.38 -8.50
CA ALA A 87 8.76 3.74 -7.16
C ALA A 87 9.13 2.68 -6.10
N VAL A 88 8.99 1.40 -6.44
CA VAL A 88 9.37 0.29 -5.56
C VAL A 88 10.88 0.25 -5.34
N ALA A 89 11.68 0.40 -6.40
CA ALA A 89 13.14 0.45 -6.30
C ALA A 89 13.60 1.63 -5.43
N SER A 90 13.02 2.81 -5.62
CA SER A 90 13.31 4.00 -4.81
C SER A 90 12.93 3.79 -3.35
N PHE A 91 11.79 3.13 -3.08
CA PHE A 91 11.35 2.80 -1.73
C PHE A 91 12.31 1.83 -1.05
N VAL A 92 12.71 0.74 -1.73
CA VAL A 92 13.68 -0.23 -1.20
C VAL A 92 15.05 0.42 -0.99
N PHE A 93 15.51 1.26 -1.92
CA PHE A 93 16.77 1.99 -1.80
C PHE A 93 16.76 2.95 -0.61
N TYR A 94 15.67 3.71 -0.44
CA TYR A 94 15.49 4.58 0.72
C TYR A 94 15.44 3.79 2.03
N TRP A 95 14.75 2.65 2.04
CA TRP A 95 14.65 1.75 3.20
C TRP A 95 16.03 1.18 3.58
N MET A 96 16.81 0.73 2.59
CA MET A 96 18.19 0.24 2.73
C MET A 96 19.15 1.33 3.24
N TYR A 97 19.09 2.53 2.64
CA TYR A 97 19.91 3.67 3.06
C TYR A 97 19.61 4.07 4.51
N ARG A 98 18.33 4.04 4.89
CA ARG A 98 17.88 4.33 6.26
C ARG A 98 18.38 3.28 7.27
N TYR A 99 18.34 2.00 6.87
CA TYR A 99 18.89 0.89 7.64
C TYR A 99 20.41 1.04 7.85
N ALA A 100 21.16 1.35 6.78
CA ALA A 100 22.61 1.59 6.85
C ALA A 100 22.98 2.82 7.72
N THR A 101 22.10 3.81 7.78
CA THR A 101 22.26 5.01 8.63
C THR A 101 21.86 4.75 10.09
N GLY A 102 21.54 3.51 10.48
CA GLY A 102 21.20 3.13 11.86
C GLY A 102 19.80 3.58 12.31
N LYS A 103 19.02 4.18 11.40
CA LYS A 103 17.60 4.47 11.62
C LYS A 103 16.82 3.22 11.23
N HIS A 104 16.47 2.39 12.20
CA HIS A 104 15.57 1.25 12.01
C HIS A 104 14.36 1.68 11.15
N PRO A 105 14.19 1.10 9.95
CA PRO A 105 13.23 1.62 9.01
C PRO A 105 11.81 1.27 9.45
N VAL A 106 10.88 2.18 9.17
CA VAL A 106 9.45 2.04 9.46
C VAL A 106 8.93 0.70 8.90
N GLY A 107 8.61 -0.24 9.79
CA GLY A 107 8.09 -1.57 9.43
C GLY A 107 9.02 -2.76 9.67
N ALA A 108 10.32 -2.56 9.94
CA ALA A 108 11.22 -3.65 10.32
C ALA A 108 10.72 -4.37 11.59
N ASP A 109 10.24 -3.61 12.59
CA ASP A 109 9.65 -4.18 13.80
C ASP A 109 8.41 -5.05 13.53
N GLN A 110 7.61 -4.71 12.50
CA GLN A 110 6.44 -5.50 12.13
C GLN A 110 6.85 -6.80 11.45
N ILE A 111 7.92 -6.76 10.65
CA ILE A 111 8.49 -7.95 10.02
C ILE A 111 9.11 -8.86 11.08
N ASP A 112 9.85 -8.31 12.05
CA ASP A 112 10.43 -9.11 13.14
C ASP A 112 9.36 -9.69 14.05
N ARG A 113 8.32 -8.93 14.40
CA ARG A 113 7.15 -9.46 15.14
C ARG A 113 6.43 -10.57 14.36
N ALA A 114 6.35 -10.46 13.04
CA ALA A 114 5.74 -11.50 12.21
C ALA A 114 6.63 -12.74 12.14
N ARG A 115 7.95 -12.57 11.96
CA ARG A 115 8.93 -13.66 11.95
C ARG A 115 8.95 -14.41 13.27
N ASP A 116 8.93 -13.71 14.38
CA ASP A 116 8.94 -14.30 15.73
C ASP A 116 7.67 -15.15 15.95
N LYS A 117 6.49 -14.62 15.58
CA LYS A 117 5.22 -15.36 15.61
C LYS A 117 5.22 -16.59 14.70
N ILE A 118 5.77 -16.47 13.50
CA ILE A 118 5.85 -17.58 12.53
C ILE A 118 6.84 -18.64 13.02
N ALA A 119 7.98 -18.22 13.59
CA ALA A 119 8.97 -19.12 14.16
C ALA A 119 8.35 -19.89 15.33
N HIS A 120 7.66 -19.22 16.26
CA HIS A 120 6.96 -19.88 17.36
C HIS A 120 5.92 -20.88 16.87
N ALA A 121 5.09 -20.52 15.89
CA ALA A 121 4.11 -21.44 15.31
C ALA A 121 4.75 -22.65 14.61
N ALA A 122 5.91 -22.46 13.96
CA ALA A 122 6.65 -23.54 13.32
C ALA A 122 7.25 -24.52 14.33
N TYR A 123 7.77 -24.02 15.47
CA TYR A 123 8.25 -24.87 16.56
C TYR A 123 7.10 -25.69 17.18
N ASP A 124 5.97 -25.05 17.47
CA ASP A 124 4.76 -25.72 18.00
C ASP A 124 4.26 -26.83 17.06
N ALA A 125 4.23 -26.56 15.75
CA ALA A 125 3.82 -27.52 14.74
C ALA A 125 4.80 -28.70 14.63
N LYS A 126 6.12 -28.43 14.70
CA LYS A 126 7.16 -29.46 14.68
C LYS A 126 7.05 -30.38 15.90
N GLU A 127 6.86 -29.81 17.07
CA GLU A 127 6.73 -30.59 18.32
C GLU A 127 5.48 -31.49 18.28
N LYS A 128 4.33 -30.96 17.84
CA LYS A 128 3.12 -31.77 17.63
C LYS A 128 3.36 -32.88 16.61
N ALA A 129 3.99 -32.59 15.48
CA ALA A 129 4.28 -33.58 14.45
C ALA A 129 5.26 -34.67 14.93
N GLU A 130 6.25 -34.32 15.74
CA GLU A 130 7.18 -35.29 16.36
C GLU A 130 6.46 -36.17 17.39
N HIS A 131 5.53 -35.63 18.19
CA HIS A 131 4.72 -36.42 19.11
C HIS A 131 3.78 -37.41 18.39
N TYR A 132 3.10 -36.99 17.32
CA TYR A 132 2.25 -37.89 16.52
C TYR A 132 3.07 -38.91 15.71
N GLY A 133 4.21 -38.49 15.17
CA GLY A 133 5.14 -39.38 14.46
C GLY A 133 5.74 -40.44 15.37
N GLN A 134 6.12 -40.09 16.60
CA GLN A 134 6.61 -41.04 17.60
C GLN A 134 5.53 -42.01 18.08
N GLN A 135 4.27 -41.56 18.24
CA GLN A 135 3.15 -42.44 18.58
C GLN A 135 2.80 -43.41 17.45
N HIS A 136 2.86 -42.98 16.18
CA HIS A 136 2.58 -43.84 15.04
C HIS A 136 3.73 -44.81 14.71
N VAL A 137 4.99 -44.40 14.93
CA VAL A 137 6.16 -45.29 14.76
C VAL A 137 6.24 -46.34 15.88
N LYS A 138 5.86 -46.01 17.12
CA LYS A 138 5.75 -47.02 18.21
C LYS A 138 4.51 -47.90 18.11
N GLY A 139 3.42 -47.42 17.51
CA GLY A 139 2.17 -48.19 17.35
C GLY A 139 2.16 -49.20 16.19
N GLY A 140 3.04 -49.04 15.19
CA GLY A 140 3.13 -49.93 14.02
C GLY A 140 4.09 -51.11 14.14
N GLN A 141 4.78 -51.26 15.28
CA GLN A 141 5.80 -52.29 15.50
C GLN A 141 5.34 -53.39 16.48
N GLY A 142 4.05 -53.74 16.43
CA GLY A 142 3.40 -54.62 17.41
C GLY A 142 2.31 -55.54 16.85
N THR A 143 2.39 -55.95 15.58
CA THR A 143 1.59 -57.06 15.03
C THR A 143 2.48 -58.06 14.31
#